data_AF-Q6CHV5-F1
#
_entry.id   AF-Q6CHV5-F1
#
_cell.length_a   1.000
_cell.length_b   1.000
_cell.length_c   1.000
_cell.angle_alpha   90.00
_cell.angle_beta   90.00
_cell.angle_gamma   90.00
#
_symmetry.space_group_name_H-M   'P 1'
#
loop_
_entity.id
_entity.type
_entity.pdbx_description
1 polymer ?
#
loop_
_entity_poly.entity_id
_entity_poly.type
_entity_poly.pdbx_seq_one_letter_code
_entity_poly.pdbx_strand_id
1 'polypeptide(L)'
;MTEEKRKENVDAQDASDVEDNSDTASSDTYDSHDPESEYYDPENGFRKQPIEEVRQKVEEMEQCYLDAQAEMKELAEMMEKYKSLKSKCNKLSAYRVYQGPWSVYMERMEQEFPNEKFEIHEENTLFNISQQFDELTNELLRESALQVTKDV
;
A
#
# COMPACT_ATOMS: atom_id res chain seq x y z
N MET A 1 -42.34 4.48 40.74
CA MET A 1 -42.45 3.20 41.47
C MET A 1 -41.36 2.32 40.87
N THR A 2 -40.09 2.36 41.33
CA THR A 2 -39.51 1.58 42.48
C THR A 2 -40.06 0.14 42.45
N GLU A 3 -39.30 -0.94 42.43
CA GLU A 3 -37.98 -1.33 42.94
C GLU A 3 -37.78 -2.76 42.32
N GLU A 4 -36.60 -3.31 42.03
CA GLU A 4 -35.89 -4.13 43.00
C GLU A 4 -34.55 -4.61 42.42
N LYS A 5 -33.55 -4.54 43.29
CA LYS A 5 -32.21 -5.10 43.16
C LYS A 5 -32.26 -6.61 43.46
N ARG A 6 -31.31 -7.37 42.90
CA ARG A 6 -30.76 -8.53 43.61
C ARG A 6 -29.23 -8.50 43.53
N LYS A 7 -28.61 -8.41 44.70
CA LYS A 7 -27.19 -8.60 45.00
C LYS A 7 -27.03 -9.88 45.85
N GLU A 8 -25.77 -10.27 46.04
CA GLU A 8 -25.18 -11.36 46.86
C GLU A 8 -24.97 -12.70 46.14
N ASN A 9 -23.86 -13.42 46.31
CA ASN A 9 -22.58 -13.23 47.03
C ASN A 9 -21.57 -14.22 46.37
N VAL A 10 -20.31 -13.84 46.13
CA VAL A 10 -19.12 -14.16 46.95
C VAL A 10 -18.96 -15.66 47.27
N ASP A 11 -17.94 -16.29 46.68
CA ASP A 11 -16.90 -16.94 47.49
C ASP A 11 -15.59 -17.07 46.73
N ALA A 12 -14.53 -16.66 47.43
CA ALA A 12 -13.14 -16.74 47.03
C ALA A 12 -12.51 -17.96 47.73
N GLN A 13 -11.70 -18.70 46.98
CA GLN A 13 -10.65 -19.63 47.42
C GLN A 13 -10.06 -20.20 46.10
N ASP A 14 -8.77 -20.37 45.90
CA ASP A 14 -7.71 -20.65 46.84
C ASP A 14 -6.37 -20.24 46.22
N ALA A 15 -5.46 -19.75 47.05
CA ALA A 15 -4.09 -19.45 46.69
C ALA A 15 -3.26 -20.70 46.96
N SER A 16 -2.59 -21.23 45.94
CA SER A 16 -1.47 -22.14 46.14
C SER A 16 -0.34 -21.79 45.18
N ASP A 17 0.66 -21.13 45.75
CA ASP A 17 2.06 -21.15 45.32
C ASP A 17 2.48 -22.56 44.87
N VAL A 18 3.05 -22.68 43.66
CA VAL A 18 4.03 -23.71 43.32
C VAL A 18 4.99 -23.16 42.24
N GLU A 19 6.18 -22.79 42.71
CA GLU A 19 7.51 -23.00 42.10
C GLU A 19 7.90 -22.28 40.80
N ASP A 20 8.74 -21.26 41.01
CA ASP A 20 10.08 -21.15 40.44
C ASP A 20 10.49 -22.33 39.54
N ASN A 21 10.27 -22.17 38.23
CA ASN A 21 10.93 -22.99 37.24
C ASN A 21 11.94 -22.12 36.51
N SER A 22 13.11 -22.09 37.13
CA SER A 22 14.39 -21.76 36.54
C SER A 22 14.53 -22.38 35.13
N ASP A 23 15.08 -21.57 34.23
CA ASP A 23 16.04 -22.06 33.25
C ASP A 23 15.48 -22.96 32.14
N THR A 24 14.84 -22.31 31.16
CA THR A 24 15.09 -22.66 29.76
C THR A 24 15.40 -21.39 28.99
N ALA A 25 16.51 -20.72 29.33
CA ALA A 25 17.31 -20.04 28.32
C ALA A 25 17.99 -21.14 27.50
N SER A 26 17.21 -21.86 26.70
CA SER A 26 17.74 -22.66 25.61
C SER A 26 18.32 -21.65 24.63
N SER A 27 19.61 -21.38 24.84
CA SER A 27 20.51 -20.79 23.87
C SER A 27 20.42 -21.66 22.62
N ASP A 28 19.43 -21.36 21.78
CA ASP A 28 19.53 -21.63 20.36
C ASP A 28 20.80 -20.92 19.94
N THR A 29 21.89 -21.70 19.90
CA THR A 29 23.06 -21.37 19.13
C THR A 29 22.53 -21.27 17.71
N TYR A 30 22.08 -20.06 17.37
CA TYR A 30 22.04 -19.58 16.02
C TYR A 30 23.44 -19.89 15.53
N ASP A 31 23.57 -20.94 14.72
CA ASP A 31 24.76 -21.19 13.95
C ASP A 31 24.79 -20.07 12.93
N SER A 32 25.17 -18.90 13.42
CA SER A 32 25.43 -17.71 12.68
C SER A 32 26.72 -18.00 11.93
N HIS A 33 26.59 -18.75 10.85
CA HIS A 33 27.39 -18.46 9.69
C HIS A 33 26.90 -17.11 9.16
N ASP A 34 27.22 -16.08 9.95
CA ASP A 34 27.19 -14.69 9.57
C ASP A 34 28.41 -14.52 8.66
N PRO A 35 28.23 -14.36 7.34
CA PRO A 35 29.34 -14.11 6.45
C PRO A 35 30.09 -12.83 6.83
N GLU A 36 29.56 -11.94 7.68
CA GLU A 36 30.29 -10.80 8.23
C GLU A 36 31.34 -11.18 9.27
N SER A 37 31.22 -12.35 9.92
CA SER A 37 32.19 -12.84 10.93
C SER A 37 33.56 -13.16 10.33
N GLU A 38 33.67 -13.44 9.03
CA GLU A 38 34.95 -13.72 8.38
C GLU A 38 35.77 -12.46 8.09
N TYR A 39 35.19 -11.26 8.26
CA TYR A 39 35.78 -9.99 7.86
C TYR A 39 36.05 -9.02 9.02
N TYR A 40 35.77 -9.44 10.26
CA TYR A 40 35.99 -8.63 11.45
C TYR A 40 37.38 -8.89 12.05
N ASP A 41 38.23 -7.87 12.12
CA ASP A 41 39.49 -7.91 12.87
C ASP A 41 39.31 -7.16 14.20
N PRO A 42 39.21 -7.88 15.33
CA PRO A 42 38.88 -7.28 16.63
C PRO A 42 39.96 -6.34 17.19
N GLU A 43 41.17 -6.30 16.62
CA GLU A 43 42.25 -5.43 17.12
C GLU A 43 42.21 -3.99 16.56
N ASN A 44 41.61 -3.76 15.39
CA ASN A 44 41.63 -2.44 14.72
C ASN A 44 40.23 -1.83 14.48
N GLY A 45 39.15 -2.50 14.86
CA GLY A 45 37.79 -1.96 14.80
C GLY A 45 37.22 -1.70 13.39
N PHE A 46 37.96 -2.06 12.33
CA PHE A 46 37.53 -1.91 10.94
C PHE A 46 37.81 -3.19 10.13
N ARG A 47 36.91 -3.51 9.19
CA ARG A 47 37.04 -4.65 8.26
C ARG A 47 38.30 -4.49 7.39
N LYS A 48 38.93 -5.61 7.01
CA LYS A 48 40.15 -5.69 6.16
C LYS A 48 40.00 -5.18 4.71
N GLN A 49 38.89 -4.52 4.36
CA GLN A 49 38.66 -4.08 2.98
C GLN A 49 39.53 -2.86 2.63
N PRO A 50 40.12 -2.82 1.43
CA PRO A 50 40.79 -1.62 0.93
C PRO A 50 39.82 -0.43 0.96
N ILE A 51 40.28 0.70 1.49
CA ILE A 51 39.44 1.90 1.63
C ILE A 51 38.85 2.38 0.29
N GLU A 52 39.53 2.10 -0.82
CA GLU A 52 39.06 2.44 -2.17
C GLU A 52 37.85 1.58 -2.60
N GLU A 53 37.81 0.29 -2.24
CA GLU A 53 36.66 -0.57 -2.51
C GLU A 53 35.45 -0.17 -1.68
N VAL A 54 35.67 0.25 -0.43
CA VAL A 54 34.62 0.80 0.43
C VAL A 54 34.09 2.09 -0.16
N ARG A 55 34.97 2.99 -0.62
CA ARG A 55 34.57 4.24 -1.26
C ARG A 55 33.74 4.00 -2.51
N GLN A 56 34.16 3.11 -3.40
CA GLN A 56 33.40 2.80 -4.61
C GLN A 56 31.99 2.29 -4.28
N LYS A 57 31.86 1.39 -3.31
CA LYS A 57 30.55 0.90 -2.87
C LYS A 57 29.68 2.02 -2.28
N VAL A 58 30.27 2.94 -1.52
CA VAL A 58 29.53 4.09 -0.98
C VAL A 58 29.06 5.00 -2.11
N GLU A 59 29.88 5.25 -3.14
CA GLU A 59 29.48 6.04 -4.32
C GLU A 59 28.36 5.34 -5.12
N GLU A 60 28.41 4.02 -5.28
CA GLU A 60 27.33 3.23 -5.91
C GLU A 60 26.03 3.27 -5.09
N MET A 61 26.13 3.16 -3.77
CA MET A 61 24.98 3.29 -2.86
C MET A 61 24.38 4.70 -2.89
N GLU A 62 25.22 5.73 -2.93
CA GLU A 62 24.78 7.12 -3.03
C GLU A 62 24.03 7.37 -4.33
N GLN A 63 24.55 6.88 -5.46
CA GLN A 63 23.86 6.98 -6.75
C GLN A 63 22.51 6.24 -6.72
N CYS A 64 22.48 5.01 -6.21
CA CYS A 64 21.24 4.23 -6.07
C CYS A 64 20.21 4.95 -5.18
N TYR A 65 20.65 5.60 -4.10
CA TYR A 65 19.78 6.38 -3.21
C TYR A 65 19.19 7.59 -3.92
N LEU A 66 20.00 8.33 -4.68
CA LEU A 66 19.55 9.50 -5.44
C LEU A 66 18.54 9.10 -6.53
N ASP A 67 18.80 8.00 -7.24
CA ASP A 67 17.90 7.48 -8.26
C ASP A 67 16.57 7.03 -7.64
N ALA A 68 16.62 6.27 -6.54
CA ALA A 68 15.41 5.87 -5.81
C ALA A 68 14.61 7.07 -5.30
N GLN A 69 15.28 8.13 -4.81
CA GLN A 69 14.61 9.35 -4.37
C GLN A 69 13.91 10.07 -5.53
N ALA A 70 14.53 10.10 -6.71
CA ALA A 70 13.92 10.68 -7.91
C ALA A 70 12.67 9.89 -8.33
N GLU A 71 12.77 8.56 -8.41
CA GLU A 71 11.65 7.68 -8.75
C GLU A 71 10.49 7.80 -7.76
N MET A 72 10.77 7.88 -6.45
CA MET A 72 9.75 8.09 -5.42
C MET A 72 9.00 9.42 -5.62
N LYS A 73 9.70 10.47 -6.03
CA LYS A 73 9.09 11.77 -6.31
C LYS A 73 8.19 11.70 -7.55
N GLU A 74 8.65 11.07 -8.62
CA GLU A 74 7.84 10.86 -9.83
C GLU A 74 6.58 10.04 -9.53
N LEU A 75 6.71 8.98 -8.73
CA LEU A 75 5.58 8.16 -8.29
C LEU A 75 4.56 8.99 -7.48
N ALA A 76 5.03 9.85 -6.58
CA ALA A 76 4.15 10.74 -5.81
C ALA A 76 3.37 11.69 -6.73
N GLU A 77 4.01 12.25 -7.76
CA GLU A 77 3.34 13.10 -8.75
C GLU A 77 2.33 12.32 -9.60
N MET A 78 2.65 11.08 -9.99
CA MET A 78 1.72 10.21 -10.70
C MET A 78 0.50 9.85 -9.84
N MET A 79 0.69 9.64 -8.53
CA MET A 79 -0.41 9.38 -7.60
C MET A 79 -1.38 10.57 -7.47
N GLU A 80 -0.88 11.80 -7.47
CA GLU A 80 -1.73 12.99 -7.50
C GLU A 80 -2.50 13.12 -8.83
N LYS A 81 -1.85 12.82 -9.96
CA LYS A 81 -2.53 12.74 -11.27
C LYS A 81 -3.62 11.66 -11.27
N TYR A 82 -3.36 10.50 -10.67
CA TYR A 82 -4.33 9.42 -10.53
C TYR A 82 -5.54 9.83 -9.68
N LYS A 83 -5.34 10.50 -8.53
CA LYS A 83 -6.45 11.05 -7.72
C LYS A 83 -7.30 12.03 -8.51
N SER A 84 -6.66 12.90 -9.30
CA SER A 84 -7.34 13.84 -10.20
C SER A 84 -8.15 13.11 -11.28
N LEU A 85 -7.57 12.08 -11.91
CA LEU A 85 -8.25 11.24 -12.90
C LEU A 85 -9.45 10.52 -12.29
N LYS A 86 -9.28 9.89 -11.13
CA LYS A 86 -10.36 9.24 -10.38
C LYS A 86 -11.55 10.17 -10.13
N SER A 87 -11.28 11.42 -9.73
CA SER A 87 -12.33 12.43 -9.54
C SER A 87 -13.10 12.72 -10.83
N LYS A 88 -12.42 12.78 -11.98
CA LYS A 88 -13.05 12.97 -13.29
C LYS A 88 -13.87 11.75 -13.71
N CYS A 89 -13.31 10.54 -13.57
CA CYS A 89 -14.02 9.30 -13.90
C CYS A 89 -15.28 9.12 -13.04
N ASN A 90 -15.22 9.43 -11.74
CA ASN A 90 -16.39 9.41 -10.85
C ASN A 90 -17.49 10.41 -11.27
N LYS A 91 -17.09 11.58 -11.81
CA LYS A 91 -18.07 12.52 -12.36
C LYS A 91 -18.73 11.95 -13.61
N LEU A 92 -17.93 11.39 -14.53
CA LEU A 92 -18.42 10.78 -15.77
C LEU A 92 -19.33 9.57 -15.51
N SER A 93 -18.98 8.72 -14.54
CA SER A 93 -19.79 7.56 -14.17
C SER A 93 -21.14 7.98 -13.59
N ALA A 94 -21.21 9.09 -12.84
CA ALA A 94 -22.46 9.62 -12.30
C ALA A 94 -23.45 10.05 -13.38
N TYR A 95 -22.98 10.49 -14.56
CA TYR A 95 -23.86 10.75 -15.71
C TYR A 95 -24.44 9.45 -16.28
N ARG A 96 -23.73 8.33 -16.16
CA ARG A 96 -24.08 7.03 -16.76
C ARG A 96 -25.01 6.16 -15.91
N VAL A 97 -24.99 6.26 -14.58
CA VAL A 97 -25.81 5.41 -13.67
C VAL A 97 -27.25 5.35 -14.19
N TYR A 98 -27.92 4.18 -14.15
CA TYR A 98 -29.30 4.02 -14.66
C TYR A 98 -30.22 5.13 -14.12
N GLN A 99 -30.89 5.89 -15.00
CA GLN A 99 -31.59 7.17 -14.74
C GLN A 99 -30.72 8.42 -14.53
N GLY A 100 -29.45 8.34 -14.89
CA GLY A 100 -28.54 9.47 -14.90
C GLY A 100 -28.97 10.50 -15.95
N PRO A 101 -28.55 11.76 -15.79
CA PRO A 101 -29.00 12.83 -16.67
C PRO A 101 -28.50 12.68 -18.11
N TRP A 102 -27.57 11.75 -18.39
CA TRP A 102 -26.99 11.54 -19.72
C TRP A 102 -28.03 11.27 -20.80
N SER A 103 -28.92 10.31 -20.60
CA SER A 103 -29.91 9.96 -21.63
C SER A 103 -30.85 11.13 -21.95
N VAL A 104 -31.22 11.92 -20.93
CA VAL A 104 -32.07 13.10 -21.08
C VAL A 104 -31.33 14.22 -21.81
N TYR A 105 -30.06 14.44 -21.50
CA TYR A 105 -29.24 15.45 -22.17
C TYR A 105 -28.97 15.07 -23.62
N MET A 106 -28.72 13.80 -23.90
CA MET A 106 -28.53 13.29 -25.26
C MET A 106 -29.77 13.48 -26.12
N GLU A 107 -30.95 13.07 -25.62
CA GLU A 107 -32.20 13.26 -26.34
C GLU A 107 -32.47 14.75 -26.65
N ARG A 108 -32.18 15.64 -25.69
CA ARG A 108 -32.35 17.08 -25.88
C ARG A 108 -31.34 17.68 -26.86
N MET A 109 -30.08 17.24 -26.81
CA MET A 109 -29.03 17.66 -27.75
C MET A 109 -29.36 17.22 -29.19
N GLU A 110 -29.89 16.02 -29.37
CA GLU A 110 -30.36 15.54 -30.68
C GLU A 110 -31.54 16.37 -31.21
N GLN A 111 -32.41 16.86 -30.32
CA GLN A 111 -33.55 17.72 -30.68
C GLN A 111 -33.14 19.16 -31.02
N GLU A 112 -32.33 19.80 -30.17
CA GLU A 112 -32.00 21.23 -30.29
C GLU A 112 -30.77 21.48 -31.18
N PHE A 113 -29.82 20.54 -31.22
CA PHE A 113 -28.54 20.68 -31.92
C PHE A 113 -28.18 19.42 -32.75
N PRO A 114 -29.02 19.01 -33.72
CA PRO A 114 -28.87 17.74 -34.45
C PRO A 114 -27.58 17.61 -35.28
N ASN A 115 -26.90 18.72 -35.56
CA ASN A 115 -25.64 18.72 -36.32
C ASN A 115 -24.39 18.75 -35.42
N GLU A 116 -24.56 18.97 -34.11
CA GLU A 116 -23.43 18.97 -33.18
C GLU A 116 -23.08 17.53 -32.79
N LYS A 117 -21.79 17.21 -32.90
CA LYS A 117 -21.25 15.90 -32.53
C LYS A 117 -20.19 16.09 -31.47
N PHE A 118 -20.40 15.46 -30.33
CA PHE A 118 -19.42 15.37 -29.26
C PHE A 118 -18.94 13.93 -29.17
N GLU A 119 -17.66 13.72 -28.93
CA GLU A 119 -17.05 12.37 -28.81
C GLU A 119 -17.71 11.54 -27.70
N ILE A 120 -18.20 12.21 -26.66
CA ILE A 120 -18.94 11.56 -25.57
C ILE A 120 -20.31 11.00 -26.02
N HIS A 121 -20.85 11.47 -27.15
CA HIS A 121 -22.09 10.96 -27.76
C HIS A 121 -21.90 9.59 -28.42
N GLU A 122 -20.65 9.18 -28.68
CA GLU A 122 -20.39 7.87 -29.27
C GLU A 122 -20.85 6.75 -28.32
N GLU A 123 -21.37 5.69 -28.92
CA GLU A 123 -21.90 4.56 -28.18
C GLU A 123 -20.79 3.99 -27.29
N ASN A 124 -21.10 3.77 -26.02
CA ASN A 124 -20.20 3.20 -25.03
C ASN A 124 -19.00 4.06 -24.61
N THR A 125 -18.83 5.32 -25.03
CA THR A 125 -17.67 6.15 -24.59
C THR A 125 -17.59 6.27 -23.06
N LEU A 126 -18.71 6.56 -22.40
CA LEU A 126 -18.78 6.61 -20.92
C LEU A 126 -18.56 5.24 -20.26
N PHE A 127 -18.94 4.15 -20.94
CA PHE A 127 -18.68 2.80 -20.46
C PHE A 127 -17.20 2.45 -20.57
N ASN A 128 -16.59 2.72 -21.72
CA ASN A 128 -15.19 2.42 -22.03
C ASN A 128 -14.24 3.15 -21.06
N ILE A 129 -14.50 4.43 -20.78
CA ILE A 129 -13.69 5.18 -19.79
C ILE A 129 -13.81 4.57 -18.39
N SER A 130 -15.00 4.10 -18.02
CA SER A 130 -15.19 3.43 -16.71
C SER A 130 -14.41 2.12 -16.66
N GLN A 131 -14.49 1.30 -17.71
CA GLN A 131 -13.76 0.04 -17.81
C GLN A 131 -12.24 0.24 -17.79
N GLN A 132 -11.71 1.19 -18.58
CA GLN A 132 -10.29 1.51 -18.60
C GLN A 132 -9.79 1.99 -17.23
N PHE A 133 -10.61 2.75 -16.51
CA PHE A 133 -10.27 3.19 -15.16
C PHE A 133 -10.25 2.03 -14.15
N ASP A 134 -11.19 1.08 -14.27
CA ASP A 134 -11.22 -0.12 -13.43
C ASP A 134 -10.02 -1.04 -13.73
N GLU A 135 -9.65 -1.21 -14.99
CA GLU A 135 -8.46 -1.95 -15.42
C GLU A 135 -7.18 -1.35 -14.81
N LEU A 136 -7.00 -0.03 -14.93
CA LEU A 136 -5.87 0.70 -14.33
C LEU A 136 -5.83 0.55 -12.79
N THR A 137 -6.99 0.62 -12.14
CA THR A 137 -7.11 0.47 -10.68
C THR A 137 -6.70 -0.93 -10.23
N ASN A 138 -7.13 -1.96 -10.96
CA ASN A 138 -6.81 -3.35 -10.66
C ASN A 138 -5.32 -3.64 -10.87
N GLU A 139 -4.70 -3.09 -11.91
CA GLU A 139 -3.26 -3.22 -12.13
C GLU A 139 -2.46 -2.60 -10.98
N LEU A 140 -2.83 -1.39 -10.54
CA LEU A 140 -2.21 -0.72 -9.39
C LEU A 140 -2.33 -1.55 -8.10
N LEU A 141 -3.51 -2.12 -7.84
CA LEU A 141 -3.73 -3.00 -6.68
C LEU A 141 -2.87 -4.27 -6.75
N ARG A 142 -2.73 -4.86 -7.95
CA ARG A 142 -1.91 -6.06 -8.17
C ARG A 142 -0.43 -5.79 -7.91
N GLU A 143 0.11 -4.70 -8.44
CA GLU A 143 1.52 -4.32 -8.21
C GLU A 143 1.77 -4.03 -6.72
N SER A 144 0.84 -3.34 -6.07
CA SER A 144 0.92 -3.08 -4.61
C SER A 144 0.89 -4.36 -3.79
N ALA A 145 0.03 -5.33 -4.16
CA ALA A 145 -0.04 -6.62 -3.48
C ALA A 145 1.23 -7.44 -3.66
N LEU A 146 1.81 -7.46 -4.86
CA LEU A 146 3.06 -8.19 -5.15
C LEU A 146 4.24 -7.69 -4.30
N GLN A 147 4.32 -6.38 -4.03
CA GLN A 147 5.32 -5.81 -3.14
C GLN A 147 5.16 -6.29 -1.70
N VAL A 148 3.92 -6.37 -1.19
CA VAL A 148 3.66 -6.83 0.19
C VAL A 148 3.91 -8.34 0.35
N THR A 149 3.64 -9.14 -0.68
CA THR A 149 3.77 -10.61 -0.60
C THR A 149 5.16 -11.16 -0.91
N LYS A 150 6.07 -10.36 -1.49
CA LYS A 150 7.45 -10.80 -1.78
C LYS A 150 8.38 -10.72 -0.57
N ASP A 151 7.94 -10.08 0.51
CA ASP A 151 8.66 -9.98 1.79
C ASP A 151 8.14 -10.97 2.86
N VAL A 152 7.43 -12.02 2.43
CA VAL A 152 7.04 -13.19 3.25
C VAL A 152 7.66 -14.45 2.65
#